data_AF-A0A4R3YTY0-F1
#
_entry.id   AF-A0A4R3YTY0-F1
#
_cell.length_a   1.000
_cell.length_b   1.000
_cell.length_c   1.000
_cell.angle_alpha   90.00
_cell.angle_beta   90.00
_cell.angle_gamma   90.00
#
_symmetry.space_group_name_H-M   'P 1'
#
loop_
_entity.id
_entity.type
_entity.pdbx_description
1 polymer ?
#
loop_
_entity_poly.entity_id
_entity_poly.type
_entity_poly.pdbx_seq_one_letter_code
_entity_poly.pdbx_strand_id
1 'polypeptide(L)'
;MEKKPNYLNDRICLNVLTNSLENAKALYDITEGHILLGLLSKNYPDNASAIEDMLKYAAITDNCISVGLGAGDPKQSQMVSEISKYIQPRHVNQVFTGVGTTRALLGQNDTVVNGLISPTGTVGMVKISTGPLSSEGQDAIVPVDTAIMMLKDMGCSSVKFFPMKGLSTKEEYKEVCLACVRQDFMLEPTGGIDLDNFKEICEIALNAGVKKVIPHVYSSIIDKETKQTRKEDVKKLYEIMKELTK
;
A
#
# COMPACT_ATOMS: atom_id res chain seq x y z
N MET A 1 -0.80 -15.99 13.45
CA MET A 1 -1.29 -14.61 13.28
C MET A 1 -2.03 -14.53 11.96
N GLU A 2 -3.11 -13.75 11.91
CA GLU A 2 -3.87 -13.50 10.67
C GLU A 2 -2.96 -12.84 9.60
N LYS A 3 -3.20 -13.16 8.33
CA LYS A 3 -2.38 -12.74 7.18
C LYS A 3 -3.18 -11.97 6.13
N LYS A 4 -4.51 -11.93 6.25
CA LYS A 4 -5.37 -11.16 5.34
C LYS A 4 -5.74 -9.80 5.95
N PRO A 5 -5.66 -8.71 5.18
CA PRO A 5 -6.20 -7.43 5.64
C PRO A 5 -7.69 -7.53 5.98
N ASN A 6 -8.11 -6.82 7.03
CA ASN A 6 -9.51 -6.73 7.43
C ASN A 6 -10.18 -5.57 6.67
N TYR A 7 -10.83 -5.87 5.55
CA TYR A 7 -11.51 -4.86 4.74
C TYR A 7 -12.87 -4.50 5.35
N LEU A 8 -13.10 -3.21 5.58
CA LEU A 8 -14.41 -2.70 5.96
C LEU A 8 -15.41 -3.04 4.85
N ASN A 9 -16.47 -3.76 5.23
CA ASN A 9 -17.53 -4.26 4.35
C ASN A 9 -17.00 -5.07 3.14
N ASP A 10 -15.84 -5.73 3.28
CA ASP A 10 -15.11 -6.42 2.20
C ASP A 10 -14.67 -5.52 1.03
N ARG A 11 -14.62 -4.19 1.23
CA ARG A 11 -14.34 -3.20 0.17
C ARG A 11 -13.08 -2.38 0.38
N ILE A 12 -12.83 -1.85 1.58
CA ILE A 12 -11.78 -0.84 1.79
C ILE A 12 -10.98 -1.09 3.07
N CYS A 13 -9.67 -0.90 3.02
CA CYS A 13 -8.78 -1.02 4.19
C CYS A 13 -7.77 0.13 4.17
N LEU A 14 -7.68 0.92 5.24
CA LEU A 14 -6.80 2.09 5.26
C LEU A 14 -5.33 1.67 5.40
N ASN A 15 -4.38 2.37 4.79
CA ASN A 15 -2.96 2.16 5.09
C ASN A 15 -2.26 3.49 5.43
N VAL A 16 -1.72 3.55 6.65
CA VAL A 16 -1.06 4.75 7.21
C VAL A 16 0.26 4.37 7.86
N LEU A 17 1.15 5.32 8.07
CA LEU A 17 2.40 5.07 8.80
C LEU A 17 2.18 5.14 10.31
N THR A 18 3.07 4.49 11.07
CA THR A 18 3.18 4.68 12.51
C THR A 18 4.65 4.63 12.93
N ASN A 19 4.99 5.29 14.03
CA ASN A 19 6.37 5.39 14.53
C ASN A 19 6.51 4.99 16.01
N SER A 20 5.44 4.52 16.67
CA SER A 20 5.47 4.04 18.05
C SER A 20 4.39 2.99 18.30
N LEU A 21 4.62 2.08 19.25
CA LEU A 21 3.67 1.04 19.63
C LEU A 21 2.34 1.63 20.14
N GLU A 22 2.42 2.73 20.92
CA GLU A 22 1.23 3.42 21.43
C GLU A 22 0.40 4.01 20.28
N ASN A 23 1.05 4.66 19.30
CA ASN A 23 0.37 5.21 18.14
C ASN A 23 -0.26 4.08 17.32
N ALA A 24 0.49 3.02 17.01
CA ALA A 24 -0.01 1.84 16.30
C ALA A 24 -1.27 1.25 16.93
N LYS A 25 -1.26 1.03 18.26
CA LYS A 25 -2.41 0.48 18.98
C LYS A 25 -3.62 1.41 18.88
N ALA A 26 -3.43 2.70 19.08
CA ALA A 26 -4.52 3.67 19.02
C ALA A 26 -5.15 3.74 17.62
N LEU A 27 -4.34 3.71 16.55
CA LEU A 27 -4.85 3.73 15.18
C LEU A 27 -5.60 2.44 14.83
N TYR A 28 -5.10 1.29 15.28
CA TYR A 28 -5.79 0.01 15.16
C TYR A 28 -7.16 0.03 15.84
N ASP A 29 -7.24 0.53 17.07
CA ASP A 29 -8.49 0.59 17.84
C ASP A 29 -9.53 1.55 17.23
N ILE A 30 -9.09 2.74 16.79
CA ILE A 30 -9.96 3.76 16.18
C ILE A 30 -10.65 3.25 14.91
N THR A 31 -9.97 2.37 14.16
CA THR A 31 -10.45 1.83 12.89
C THR A 31 -11.05 0.44 13.03
N GLU A 32 -11.21 -0.06 14.26
CA GLU A 32 -11.74 -1.40 14.54
C GLU A 32 -10.97 -2.50 13.77
N GLY A 33 -9.67 -2.29 13.57
CA GLY A 33 -8.79 -3.18 12.81
C GLY A 33 -8.88 -3.06 11.29
N HIS A 34 -9.68 -2.15 10.73
CA HIS A 34 -9.78 -1.89 9.28
C HIS A 34 -8.65 -1.01 8.75
N ILE A 35 -7.42 -1.32 9.19
CA ILE A 35 -6.21 -0.56 8.89
C ILE A 35 -5.00 -1.49 8.72
N LEU A 36 -4.04 -1.00 7.97
CA LEU A 36 -2.70 -1.54 7.79
C LEU A 36 -1.68 -0.48 8.25
N LEU A 37 -0.82 -0.87 9.17
CA LEU A 37 0.13 0.00 9.86
C LEU A 37 1.51 -0.13 9.20
N GLY A 38 1.86 0.89 8.44
CA GLY A 38 3.11 1.01 7.71
C GLY A 38 4.32 1.17 8.62
N LEU A 39 5.22 0.20 8.58
CA LEU A 39 6.53 0.24 9.22
C LEU A 39 7.60 0.18 8.12
N LEU A 40 8.50 1.16 8.10
CA LEU A 40 9.43 1.35 7.00
C LEU A 40 10.76 0.64 7.27
N SER A 41 11.19 -0.25 6.37
CA SER A 41 12.49 -0.94 6.49
C SER A 41 13.66 0.04 6.56
N LYS A 42 13.56 1.17 5.86
CA LYS A 42 14.58 2.24 5.84
C LYS A 42 14.84 2.88 7.21
N ASN A 43 13.96 2.67 8.19
CA ASN A 43 14.14 3.18 9.56
C ASN A 43 15.04 2.27 10.41
N TYR A 44 15.44 1.11 9.89
CA TYR A 44 16.25 0.13 10.60
C TYR A 44 17.61 -0.05 9.91
N PRO A 45 18.69 -0.24 10.68
CA PRO A 45 20.04 -0.44 10.11
C PRO A 45 20.22 -1.82 9.46
N ASP A 46 19.43 -2.82 9.88
CA ASP A 46 19.55 -4.21 9.44
C ASP A 46 18.23 -4.99 9.57
N ASN A 47 18.19 -6.19 8.99
CA ASN A 47 17.00 -7.04 9.03
C ASN A 47 16.64 -7.49 10.46
N ALA A 48 17.64 -7.78 11.30
CA ALA A 48 17.41 -8.36 12.61
C ALA A 48 16.66 -7.38 13.52
N SER A 49 17.14 -6.13 13.58
CA SER A 49 16.50 -5.04 14.32
C SER A 49 15.10 -4.72 13.80
N ALA A 50 14.90 -4.72 12.48
CA ALA A 50 13.59 -4.53 11.88
C ALA A 50 12.62 -5.66 12.26
N ILE A 51 13.05 -6.92 12.18
CA ILE A 51 12.23 -8.08 12.50
C ILE A 51 11.82 -8.06 13.98
N GLU A 52 12.78 -7.85 14.88
CA GLU A 52 12.52 -7.80 16.32
C GLU A 52 11.49 -6.73 16.68
N ASP A 53 11.62 -5.54 16.09
CA ASP A 53 10.72 -4.43 16.38
C ASP A 53 9.33 -4.64 15.76
N MET A 54 9.24 -5.00 14.47
CA MET A 54 7.96 -5.23 13.80
C MET A 54 7.14 -6.35 14.43
N LEU A 55 7.76 -7.37 15.04
CA LEU A 55 7.06 -8.41 15.81
C LEU A 55 6.37 -7.85 17.06
N LYS A 56 6.92 -6.80 17.69
CA LYS A 56 6.27 -6.11 18.83
C LYS A 56 4.99 -5.40 18.37
N TYR A 57 5.03 -4.76 17.20
CA TYR A 57 3.83 -4.14 16.61
C TYR A 57 2.79 -5.20 16.21
N ALA A 58 3.23 -6.31 15.63
CA ALA A 58 2.34 -7.39 15.22
C ALA A 58 1.57 -7.98 16.41
N ALA A 59 2.24 -8.15 17.55
CA ALA A 59 1.65 -8.71 18.77
C ALA A 59 0.49 -7.87 19.35
N ILE A 60 0.49 -6.55 19.14
CA ILE A 60 -0.50 -5.63 19.73
C ILE A 60 -1.58 -5.16 18.74
N THR A 61 -1.44 -5.47 17.45
CA THR A 61 -2.35 -5.00 16.38
C THR A 61 -2.89 -6.14 15.52
N ASP A 62 -2.95 -7.36 16.06
CA ASP A 62 -3.37 -8.57 15.35
C ASP A 62 -2.65 -8.73 13.99
N ASN A 63 -1.36 -8.39 13.97
CA ASN A 63 -0.53 -8.42 12.78
C ASN A 63 -1.02 -7.55 11.61
N CYS A 64 -1.75 -6.46 11.88
CA CYS A 64 -2.11 -5.42 10.89
C CYS A 64 -0.90 -4.61 10.41
N ILE A 65 0.21 -5.27 10.13
CA ILE A 65 1.46 -4.68 9.65
C ILE A 65 1.45 -4.58 8.13
N SER A 66 1.96 -3.44 7.67
CA SER A 66 2.32 -3.15 6.29
C SER A 66 3.83 -2.91 6.24
N VAL A 67 4.59 -3.89 5.76
CA VAL A 67 6.05 -3.72 5.62
C VAL A 67 6.30 -2.79 4.44
N GLY A 68 6.95 -1.66 4.68
CA GLY A 68 7.12 -0.58 3.72
C GLY A 68 8.58 -0.35 3.34
N LEU A 69 8.83 0.07 2.09
CA LEU A 69 10.17 0.48 1.65
C LEU A 69 10.64 1.78 2.31
N GLY A 70 9.74 2.78 2.36
CA GLY A 70 10.04 4.17 2.70
C GLY A 70 10.05 5.06 1.46
N ALA A 71 8.96 5.79 1.24
CA ALA A 71 8.73 6.64 0.06
C ALA A 71 8.89 5.93 -1.31
N GLY A 72 8.76 4.61 -1.36
CA GLY A 72 8.96 3.82 -2.58
C GLY A 72 10.42 3.66 -2.99
N ASP A 73 11.37 3.87 -2.06
CA ASP A 73 12.80 3.71 -2.33
C ASP A 73 13.13 2.27 -2.78
N PRO A 74 13.49 2.05 -4.06
CA PRO A 74 13.66 0.71 -4.59
C PRO A 74 14.85 -0.03 -3.95
N LYS A 75 15.82 0.68 -3.38
CA LYS A 75 17.00 0.08 -2.72
C LYS A 75 16.62 -0.78 -1.51
N GLN A 76 15.42 -0.59 -0.98
CA GLN A 76 14.88 -1.33 0.15
C GLN A 76 14.15 -2.62 -0.25
N SER A 77 13.97 -2.88 -1.55
CA SER A 77 13.17 -3.99 -2.07
C SER A 77 13.58 -5.36 -1.51
N GLN A 78 14.89 -5.63 -1.45
CA GLN A 78 15.43 -6.88 -0.92
C GLN A 78 15.18 -7.02 0.59
N MET A 79 15.55 -5.99 1.36
CA MET A 79 15.34 -5.95 2.82
C MET A 79 13.85 -6.16 3.18
N VAL A 80 12.93 -5.50 2.46
CA VAL A 80 11.48 -5.71 2.65
C VAL A 80 11.08 -7.17 2.41
N SER A 81 11.60 -7.80 1.35
CA SER A 81 11.30 -9.20 1.04
C SER A 81 11.80 -10.14 2.14
N GLU A 82 13.03 -9.91 2.62
CA GLU A 82 13.70 -10.72 3.65
C GLU A 82 13.04 -10.58 5.02
N ILE A 83 12.66 -9.37 5.44
CA ILE A 83 11.92 -9.12 6.69
C ILE A 83 10.55 -9.79 6.63
N SER A 84 9.84 -9.64 5.50
CA SER A 84 8.47 -10.16 5.34
C SER A 84 8.38 -11.68 5.48
N LYS A 85 9.44 -12.41 5.14
CA LYS A 85 9.54 -13.86 5.39
C LYS A 85 9.27 -14.22 6.85
N TYR A 86 9.81 -13.44 7.79
CA TYR A 86 9.74 -13.72 9.22
C TYR A 86 8.50 -13.08 9.87
N ILE A 87 8.14 -11.86 9.46
CA ILE A 87 6.97 -11.17 10.01
C ILE A 87 5.66 -11.85 9.59
N GLN A 88 5.59 -12.39 8.36
CA GLN A 88 4.35 -12.90 7.76
C GLN A 88 3.18 -11.90 7.92
N PRO A 89 3.36 -10.64 7.47
CA PRO A 89 2.42 -9.54 7.74
C PRO A 89 1.13 -9.69 6.94
N ARG A 90 0.13 -8.86 7.22
CA ARG A 90 -1.06 -8.75 6.37
C ARG A 90 -0.78 -8.10 5.01
N HIS A 91 0.22 -7.21 4.97
CA HIS A 91 0.53 -6.44 3.77
C HIS A 91 2.03 -6.20 3.58
N VAL A 92 2.49 -6.21 2.33
CA VAL A 92 3.87 -5.86 1.94
C VAL A 92 3.83 -4.91 0.75
N ASN A 93 4.59 -3.81 0.87
CA ASN A 93 4.80 -2.88 -0.24
C ASN A 93 5.99 -3.31 -1.07
N GLN A 94 5.85 -3.33 -2.39
CA GLN A 94 6.97 -3.71 -3.24
C GLN A 94 7.03 -2.92 -4.54
N VAL A 95 8.25 -2.70 -5.03
CA VAL A 95 8.48 -2.26 -6.40
C VAL A 95 8.16 -3.38 -7.37
N PHE A 96 7.89 -3.06 -8.64
CA PHE A 96 7.45 -4.05 -9.63
C PHE A 96 8.36 -5.29 -9.66
N THR A 97 9.68 -5.09 -9.67
CA THR A 97 10.68 -6.17 -9.76
C THR A 97 10.88 -6.98 -8.47
N GLY A 98 10.35 -6.53 -7.34
CA GLY A 98 10.53 -7.21 -6.05
C GLY A 98 9.38 -8.17 -5.71
N VAL A 99 8.27 -8.11 -6.45
CA VAL A 99 7.02 -8.83 -6.13
C VAL A 99 7.26 -10.34 -6.09
N GLY A 100 7.85 -10.91 -7.14
CA GLY A 100 8.08 -12.35 -7.23
C GLY A 100 8.95 -12.88 -6.08
N THR A 101 10.04 -12.17 -5.78
CA THR A 101 10.92 -12.49 -4.64
C THR A 101 10.17 -12.46 -3.31
N THR A 102 9.35 -11.41 -3.09
CA THR A 102 8.56 -11.26 -1.87
C THR A 102 7.57 -12.41 -1.72
N ARG A 103 6.81 -12.74 -2.78
CA ARG A 103 5.83 -13.82 -2.76
C ARG A 103 6.50 -15.17 -2.49
N ALA A 104 7.61 -15.46 -3.16
CA ALA A 104 8.36 -16.70 -2.96
C ALA A 104 8.86 -16.86 -1.51
N LEU A 105 9.39 -15.80 -0.91
CA LEU A 105 9.88 -15.81 0.46
C LEU A 105 8.76 -15.88 1.51
N LEU A 106 7.59 -15.30 1.23
CA LEU A 106 6.41 -15.46 2.09
C LEU A 106 5.95 -16.92 2.16
N GLY A 107 6.03 -17.66 1.04
CA GLY A 107 5.66 -19.08 0.97
C GLY A 107 4.16 -19.36 1.08
N GLN A 108 3.32 -18.33 0.92
CA GLN A 108 1.85 -18.40 0.97
C GLN A 108 1.22 -17.25 0.17
N ASN A 109 -0.10 -17.33 -0.05
CA ASN A 109 -0.87 -16.40 -0.90
C ASN A 109 -1.85 -15.51 -0.12
N ASP A 110 -1.89 -15.58 1.20
CA ASP A 110 -2.80 -14.81 2.05
C ASP A 110 -2.35 -13.36 2.22
N THR A 111 -1.05 -13.12 2.42
CA THR A 111 -0.49 -11.76 2.54
C THR A 111 -0.67 -11.00 1.23
N VAL A 112 -1.21 -9.79 1.33
CA VAL A 112 -1.32 -8.88 0.18
C VAL A 112 0.07 -8.33 -0.13
N VAL A 113 0.53 -8.54 -1.35
CA VAL A 113 1.77 -7.95 -1.87
C VAL A 113 1.39 -7.01 -3.00
N ASN A 114 1.64 -5.71 -2.83
CA ASN A 114 1.41 -4.74 -3.89
C ASN A 114 2.61 -4.67 -4.85
N GLY A 115 2.35 -4.17 -6.06
CA GLY A 115 3.37 -3.87 -7.05
C GLY A 115 3.30 -2.42 -7.50
N LEU A 116 4.39 -1.68 -7.31
CA LEU A 116 4.48 -0.27 -7.66
C LEU A 116 4.56 -0.08 -9.18
N ILE A 117 3.56 0.61 -9.73
CA ILE A 117 3.57 1.17 -11.08
C ILE A 117 3.32 2.69 -11.01
N SER A 118 3.81 3.43 -11.99
CA SER A 118 3.78 4.89 -11.95
C SER A 118 3.01 5.51 -13.13
N PRO A 119 2.37 6.68 -12.91
CA PRO A 119 1.80 7.48 -14.00
C PRO A 119 2.88 7.90 -15.00
N THR A 120 2.45 8.17 -16.23
CA THR A 120 3.31 8.52 -17.37
C THR A 120 2.90 9.84 -18.03
N GLY A 121 1.74 10.38 -17.68
CA GLY A 121 1.09 11.47 -18.41
C GLY A 121 0.29 10.99 -19.62
N THR A 122 0.22 9.68 -19.87
CA THR A 122 -0.56 9.06 -20.95
C THR A 122 -1.57 8.08 -20.37
N VAL A 123 -2.86 8.37 -20.54
CA VAL A 123 -3.95 7.51 -20.06
C VAL A 123 -3.82 6.09 -20.62
N GLY A 124 -3.92 5.09 -19.75
CA GLY A 124 -3.79 3.67 -20.11
C GLY A 124 -2.36 3.14 -20.15
N MET A 125 -1.34 4.00 -20.01
CA MET A 125 0.08 3.62 -20.03
C MET A 125 0.73 3.86 -18.66
N VAL A 126 1.44 2.86 -18.16
CA VAL A 126 2.08 2.89 -16.84
C VAL A 126 3.56 2.54 -16.95
N LYS A 127 4.38 3.19 -16.12
CA LYS A 127 5.79 2.85 -15.97
C LYS A 127 5.93 1.68 -14.99
N ILE A 128 6.63 0.63 -15.42
CA ILE A 128 6.93 -0.56 -14.60
C ILE A 128 8.41 -0.68 -14.20
N SER A 129 9.30 0.14 -14.77
CA SER A 129 10.72 0.20 -14.41
C SER A 129 10.94 0.89 -13.06
N THR A 130 10.44 0.27 -11.99
CA THR A 130 10.39 0.84 -10.63
C THR A 130 11.35 0.14 -9.66
N GLY A 131 12.09 -0.88 -10.11
CA GLY A 131 13.12 -1.58 -9.34
C GLY A 131 14.46 -0.85 -9.28
N PRO A 132 15.42 -1.31 -8.44
CA PRO A 132 16.65 -0.59 -8.11
C PRO A 132 17.45 -0.09 -9.31
N LEU A 133 17.78 -1.00 -10.23
CA LEU A 133 18.53 -0.66 -11.45
C LEU A 133 17.60 -0.12 -12.54
N SER A 134 16.42 -0.72 -12.69
CA SER A 134 15.47 -0.32 -13.74
C SER A 134 14.99 1.13 -13.60
N SER A 135 14.93 1.66 -12.38
CA SER A 135 14.53 3.06 -12.14
C SER A 135 15.59 4.08 -12.57
N GLU A 136 16.84 3.67 -12.74
CA GLU A 136 17.95 4.51 -13.20
C GLU A 136 18.13 4.45 -14.73
N GLY A 137 17.49 3.47 -15.39
CA GLY A 137 17.53 3.29 -16.83
C GLY A 137 16.39 4.00 -17.58
N GLN A 138 16.21 3.63 -18.84
CA GLN A 138 15.10 4.11 -19.66
C GLN A 138 13.76 3.60 -19.10
N ASP A 139 12.74 4.46 -19.14
CA ASP A 139 11.41 4.11 -18.70
C ASP A 139 10.81 2.97 -19.53
N ALA A 140 10.43 1.89 -18.86
CA ALA A 140 9.64 0.81 -19.43
C ALA A 140 8.16 1.15 -19.24
N ILE A 141 7.54 1.68 -20.30
CA ILE A 141 6.14 2.11 -20.31
C ILE A 141 5.31 1.08 -21.09
N VAL A 142 4.28 0.55 -20.46
CA VAL A 142 3.44 -0.52 -21.02
C VAL A 142 1.95 -0.21 -20.78
N PRO A 143 1.03 -0.83 -21.54
CA PRO A 143 -0.40 -0.77 -21.22
C PRO A 143 -0.68 -1.29 -19.80
N VAL A 144 -1.61 -0.64 -19.10
CA VAL A 144 -1.96 -0.99 -17.71
C VAL A 144 -2.44 -2.44 -17.57
N ASP A 145 -3.22 -2.95 -18.52
CA ASP A 145 -3.65 -4.37 -18.51
C ASP A 145 -2.46 -5.32 -18.55
N THR A 146 -1.46 -5.03 -19.40
CA THR A 146 -0.22 -5.83 -19.50
C THR A 146 0.56 -5.78 -18.20
N ALA A 147 0.69 -4.60 -17.58
CA ALA A 147 1.35 -4.47 -16.28
C ALA A 147 0.65 -5.33 -15.21
N ILE A 148 -0.68 -5.33 -15.15
CA ILE A 148 -1.45 -6.13 -14.19
C ILE A 148 -1.26 -7.64 -14.44
N MET A 149 -1.28 -8.09 -15.70
CA MET A 149 -1.02 -9.51 -16.03
C MET A 149 0.37 -9.94 -15.57
N MET A 150 1.40 -9.14 -15.84
CA MET A 150 2.76 -9.43 -15.37
C MET A 150 2.88 -9.42 -13.84
N LEU A 151 2.18 -8.50 -13.17
CA LEU A 151 2.11 -8.50 -11.70
C LEU A 151 1.50 -9.80 -11.16
N LYS A 152 0.41 -10.29 -11.77
CA LYS A 152 -0.21 -11.57 -11.40
C LYS A 152 0.73 -12.76 -11.61
N ASP A 153 1.47 -12.79 -12.72
CA ASP A 153 2.46 -13.85 -12.98
C ASP A 153 3.54 -13.90 -11.87
N MET A 154 3.87 -12.74 -11.28
CA MET A 154 4.79 -12.64 -10.14
C MET A 154 4.13 -12.92 -8.78
N GLY A 155 2.83 -13.23 -8.73
CA GLY A 155 2.07 -13.49 -7.50
C GLY A 155 1.67 -12.22 -6.72
N CYS A 156 1.59 -11.08 -7.42
CA CYS A 156 1.07 -9.83 -6.87
C CYS A 156 -0.42 -9.93 -6.50
N SER A 157 -0.85 -9.12 -5.54
CA SER A 157 -2.23 -9.03 -5.08
C SER A 157 -2.93 -7.74 -5.53
N SER A 158 -2.18 -6.67 -5.73
CA SER A 158 -2.73 -5.32 -5.93
C SER A 158 -1.77 -4.40 -6.69
N VAL A 159 -2.33 -3.43 -7.42
CA VAL A 159 -1.54 -2.33 -7.99
C VAL A 159 -1.34 -1.25 -6.94
N LYS A 160 -0.09 -0.86 -6.69
CA LYS A 160 0.21 0.41 -6.02
C LYS A 160 0.47 1.48 -7.07
N PHE A 161 -0.49 2.38 -7.25
CA PHE A 161 -0.37 3.48 -8.21
C PHE A 161 0.29 4.69 -7.53
N PHE A 162 1.56 4.96 -7.86
CA PHE A 162 2.37 5.96 -7.18
C PHE A 162 3.42 6.59 -8.11
N PRO A 163 3.69 7.90 -8.04
CA PRO A 163 3.03 8.92 -7.20
C PRO A 163 1.83 9.59 -7.89
N MET A 164 0.65 9.55 -7.26
CA MET A 164 -0.57 10.17 -7.81
C MET A 164 -0.56 11.70 -7.79
N LYS A 165 0.11 12.29 -6.79
CA LYS A 165 0.09 13.74 -6.50
C LYS A 165 -1.35 14.24 -6.29
N GLY A 166 -2.11 13.56 -5.44
CA GLY A 166 -3.52 13.84 -5.21
C GLY A 166 -4.33 13.52 -6.46
N LEU A 167 -5.04 14.53 -6.99
CA LEU A 167 -5.86 14.40 -8.19
C LEU A 167 -5.16 14.86 -9.48
N SER A 168 -3.86 15.19 -9.46
CA SER A 168 -3.14 15.63 -10.67
C SER A 168 -3.07 14.57 -11.78
N THR A 169 -3.21 13.29 -11.43
CA THR A 169 -3.21 12.14 -12.37
C THR A 169 -4.59 11.50 -12.50
N LYS A 170 -5.67 12.25 -12.22
CA LYS A 170 -7.05 11.74 -12.11
C LYS A 170 -7.50 10.89 -13.30
N GLU A 171 -7.24 11.31 -14.54
CA GLU A 171 -7.67 10.55 -15.73
C GLU A 171 -6.85 9.27 -15.92
N GLU A 172 -5.54 9.29 -15.62
CA GLU A 172 -4.73 8.06 -15.60
C GLU A 172 -5.21 7.11 -14.50
N TYR A 173 -5.50 7.63 -13.30
CA TYR A 173 -6.01 6.84 -12.18
C TYR A 173 -7.36 6.18 -12.47
N LYS A 174 -8.29 6.89 -13.13
CA LYS A 174 -9.57 6.31 -13.57
C LYS A 174 -9.35 5.12 -14.50
N GLU A 175 -8.45 5.23 -15.48
CA GLU A 175 -8.15 4.12 -16.37
C GLU A 175 -7.50 2.94 -15.63
N VAL A 176 -6.61 3.21 -14.65
CA VAL A 176 -6.06 2.17 -13.78
C VAL A 176 -7.16 1.48 -12.97
N CYS A 177 -8.17 2.20 -12.47
CA CYS A 177 -9.32 1.61 -11.80
C CYS A 177 -10.09 0.66 -12.73
N LEU A 178 -10.40 1.12 -13.95
CA LEU A 178 -11.11 0.30 -14.94
C LEU A 178 -10.29 -0.94 -15.34
N ALA A 179 -8.97 -0.81 -15.50
CA ALA A 179 -8.08 -1.94 -15.76
C ALA A 179 -8.07 -2.95 -14.61
N CYS A 180 -8.04 -2.48 -13.36
CA CYS A 180 -8.15 -3.36 -12.20
C CYS A 180 -9.48 -4.13 -12.19
N VAL A 181 -10.58 -3.51 -12.64
CA VAL A 181 -11.88 -4.19 -12.76
C VAL A 181 -11.87 -5.23 -13.89
N ARG A 182 -11.41 -4.86 -15.08
CA ARG A 182 -11.28 -5.79 -16.22
C ARG A 182 -10.45 -7.03 -15.87
N GLN A 183 -9.42 -6.82 -15.05
CA GLN A 183 -8.48 -7.85 -14.64
C GLN A 183 -8.83 -8.50 -13.30
N ASP A 184 -9.93 -8.20 -12.63
CA ASP A 184 -10.22 -8.70 -11.27
C ASP A 184 -9.02 -8.54 -10.30
N PHE A 185 -8.60 -7.29 -10.09
CA PHE A 185 -7.41 -6.95 -9.33
C PHE A 185 -7.66 -5.83 -8.32
N MET A 186 -6.90 -5.81 -7.23
CA MET A 186 -7.05 -4.81 -6.17
C MET A 186 -6.23 -3.55 -6.48
N LEU A 187 -6.57 -2.43 -5.85
CA LEU A 187 -5.94 -1.13 -6.11
C LEU A 187 -5.54 -0.39 -4.85
N GLU A 188 -4.37 0.25 -4.87
CA GLU A 188 -3.81 1.00 -3.75
C GLU A 188 -3.39 2.41 -4.19
N PRO A 189 -4.32 3.39 -4.19
CA PRO A 189 -4.00 4.76 -4.57
C PRO A 189 -3.02 5.38 -3.56
N THR A 190 -1.94 6.00 -4.05
CA THR A 190 -0.87 6.52 -3.19
C THR A 190 -0.25 7.82 -3.69
N GLY A 191 -0.06 8.77 -2.76
CA GLY A 191 0.75 9.97 -2.96
C GLY A 191 -0.07 11.23 -3.15
N GLY A 192 0.08 12.20 -2.23
CA GLY A 192 -0.70 13.44 -2.23
C GLY A 192 -2.16 13.27 -1.80
N ILE A 193 -2.51 12.15 -1.17
CA ILE A 193 -3.82 11.95 -0.57
C ILE A 193 -3.88 12.68 0.77
N ASP A 194 -4.91 13.48 1.00
CA ASP A 194 -5.17 14.25 2.22
C ASP A 194 -6.67 14.20 2.58
N LEU A 195 -7.07 14.91 3.64
CA LEU A 195 -8.47 14.91 4.09
C LEU A 195 -9.44 15.54 3.08
N ASP A 196 -8.96 16.42 2.20
CA ASP A 196 -9.82 17.16 1.27
C ASP A 196 -10.11 16.32 0.02
N ASN A 197 -9.16 15.49 -0.41
CA ASN A 197 -9.29 14.68 -1.64
C ASN A 197 -9.51 13.18 -1.41
N PHE A 198 -9.37 12.67 -0.18
CA PHE A 198 -9.49 11.23 0.13
C PHE A 198 -10.82 10.63 -0.34
N LYS A 199 -11.93 11.32 -0.08
CA LYS A 199 -13.28 10.86 -0.45
C LYS A 199 -13.39 10.66 -1.96
N GLU A 200 -13.05 11.68 -2.74
CA GLU A 200 -13.13 11.64 -4.21
C GLU A 200 -12.23 10.55 -4.80
N ILE A 201 -11.01 10.39 -4.29
CA ILE A 201 -10.08 9.35 -4.76
C ILE A 201 -10.62 7.94 -4.50
N CYS A 202 -11.21 7.71 -3.33
CA CYS A 202 -11.82 6.41 -3.00
C CYS A 202 -13.10 6.17 -3.80
N GLU A 203 -13.95 7.19 -3.97
CA GLU A 203 -15.16 7.11 -4.79
C GLU A 203 -14.86 6.72 -6.23
N ILE A 204 -13.81 7.28 -6.84
CA ILE A 204 -13.41 6.91 -8.21
C ILE A 204 -13.17 5.40 -8.33
N ALA A 205 -12.41 4.79 -7.42
CA ALA A 205 -12.12 3.36 -7.47
C ALA A 205 -13.35 2.50 -7.14
N LEU A 206 -14.10 2.87 -6.09
CA LEU A 206 -15.27 2.11 -5.65
C LEU A 206 -16.40 2.16 -6.69
N ASN A 207 -16.65 3.31 -7.32
CA ASN A 207 -17.67 3.48 -8.35
C ASN A 207 -17.27 2.84 -9.68
N ALA A 208 -15.98 2.77 -10.00
CA ALA A 208 -15.49 2.00 -11.14
C ALA A 208 -15.77 0.49 -10.98
N GLY A 209 -15.95 0.02 -9.74
CA GLY A 209 -16.22 -1.38 -9.43
C GLY A 209 -15.01 -2.14 -8.89
N VAL A 210 -13.93 -1.46 -8.47
CA VAL A 210 -12.77 -2.13 -7.85
C VAL A 210 -13.25 -2.83 -6.58
N LYS A 211 -12.99 -4.14 -6.49
CA LYS A 211 -13.48 -4.98 -5.39
C LYS A 211 -12.87 -4.56 -4.06
N LYS A 212 -11.54 -4.41 -4.02
CA LYS A 212 -10.78 -4.08 -2.80
C LYS A 212 -9.82 -2.91 -3.03
N VAL A 213 -9.92 -1.90 -2.19
CA VAL A 213 -9.12 -0.67 -2.27
C VAL A 213 -8.33 -0.44 -0.98
N ILE A 214 -7.04 -0.10 -1.10
CA ILE A 214 -6.18 0.23 0.04
C ILE A 214 -5.60 1.64 -0.15
N PRO A 215 -6.31 2.71 0.25
CA PRO A 215 -5.78 4.06 0.11
C PRO A 215 -4.64 4.31 1.11
N HIS A 216 -3.53 4.84 0.59
CA HIS A 216 -2.36 5.19 1.36
C HIS A 216 -2.34 6.67 1.73
N VAL A 217 -2.54 6.98 3.00
CA VAL A 217 -2.51 8.36 3.52
C VAL A 217 -1.32 8.51 4.47
N TYR A 218 -0.32 9.28 4.05
CA TYR A 218 0.97 9.36 4.75
C TYR A 218 1.24 10.77 5.30
N SER A 219 2.08 11.56 4.64
CA SER A 219 2.59 12.83 5.17
C SER A 219 1.51 13.85 5.52
N SER A 220 0.36 13.82 4.85
CA SER A 220 -0.75 14.75 5.09
C SER A 220 -1.37 14.60 6.48
N ILE A 221 -1.30 13.42 7.10
CA ILE A 221 -1.90 13.11 8.41
C ILE A 221 -0.85 12.93 9.53
N ILE A 222 0.44 13.13 9.22
CA ILE A 222 1.53 12.98 10.20
C ILE A 222 1.86 14.32 10.83
N ASP A 223 1.88 14.35 12.16
CA ASP A 223 2.31 15.50 12.94
C ASP A 223 3.81 15.78 12.74
N LYS A 224 4.16 17.06 12.52
CA LYS A 224 5.53 17.42 12.13
C LYS A 224 6.53 17.33 13.29
N GLU A 225 6.07 17.48 14.53
CA GLU A 225 6.93 17.50 15.72
C GLU A 225 7.12 16.08 16.25
N THR A 226 6.03 15.40 16.55
CA THR A 226 6.01 14.05 17.14
C THR A 226 6.27 12.95 16.12
N LYS A 227 6.12 13.24 14.82
CA LYS A 227 6.16 12.28 13.70
C LYS A 227 5.09 11.18 13.79
N GLN A 228 4.12 11.31 14.71
CA GLN A 228 3.01 10.38 14.84
C GLN A 228 1.92 10.69 13.81
N THR A 229 1.27 9.66 13.30
CA THR A 229 0.02 9.83 12.56
C THR A 229 -1.07 10.31 13.52
N ARG A 230 -1.76 11.40 13.16
CA ARG A 230 -2.78 12.05 13.99
C ARG A 230 -4.02 11.17 14.09
N LYS A 231 -4.36 10.79 15.33
CA LYS A 231 -5.52 9.94 15.66
C LYS A 231 -6.84 10.51 15.11
N GLU A 232 -7.05 11.82 15.22
CA GLU A 232 -8.28 12.48 14.75
C GLU A 232 -8.43 12.47 13.23
N ASP A 233 -7.31 12.55 12.49
CA ASP A 233 -7.36 12.48 11.04
C ASP A 233 -7.71 11.07 10.58
N VAL A 234 -7.13 10.03 11.21
CA VAL A 234 -7.49 8.64 10.94
C VAL A 234 -8.96 8.34 11.28
N LYS A 235 -9.48 8.93 12.37
CA LYS A 235 -10.91 8.85 12.70
C LYS A 235 -11.78 9.42 11.59
N LYS A 236 -11.46 10.61 11.06
CA LYS A 236 -12.18 11.22 9.93
C LYS A 236 -12.12 10.35 8.67
N LEU A 237 -10.95 9.82 8.32
CA LEU A 237 -10.78 8.92 7.18
C LEU A 237 -11.65 7.66 7.32
N TYR A 238 -11.70 7.09 8.52
CA TYR A 238 -12.53 5.92 8.81
C TYR A 238 -14.04 6.21 8.73
N GLU A 239 -14.50 7.39 9.17
CA GLU A 239 -15.90 7.81 8.95
C GLU A 239 -16.23 7.93 7.46
N ILE A 240 -15.31 8.47 6.65
CA ILE A 240 -15.49 8.53 5.19
C ILE A 240 -15.54 7.12 4.60
N MET A 241 -14.64 6.21 4.99
CA MET A 241 -14.67 4.82 4.54
C MET A 241 -16.02 4.14 4.85
N LYS A 242 -16.57 4.38 6.04
CA LYS A 242 -17.91 3.90 6.43
C LYS A 242 -18.99 4.51 5.56
N GLU A 243 -18.93 5.81 5.25
CA GLU A 243 -19.89 6.44 4.32
C GLU A 243 -19.87 5.80 2.94
N LEU A 244 -18.68 5.55 2.39
CA LEU A 244 -18.48 5.06 1.03
C LEU A 244 -18.79 3.58 0.80
N THR A 245 -18.94 2.80 1.88
CA THR A 245 -19.10 1.34 1.81
C THR A 245 -20.37 0.84 2.49
N LYS A 246 -21.29 1.75 2.81
CA LYS A 246 -22.66 1.41 3.21
C LYS A 246 -23.47 0.80 2.07
#